data_AF-A0A941W1N1-F1
#
_entry.id   AF-A0A941W1N1-F1
#
_cell.length_a   1.000
_cell.length_b   1.000
_cell.length_c   1.000
_cell.angle_alpha   90.00
_cell.angle_beta   90.00
_cell.angle_gamma   90.00
#
_symmetry.space_group_name_H-M   'P 1'
#
loop_
_entity.id
_entity.type
_entity.pdbx_description
1 polymer ?
#
loop_
_entity_poly.entity_id
_entity_poly.type
_entity_poly.pdbx_seq_one_letter_code
_entity_poly.pdbx_strand_id
1 'polypeptide(L)'
;MRVLWCGAALLLAAAGCGRGGEKTDTTVAVATSAADRAMAAAAVANAIAANPAATDSILSEAGYTPDGFRELMYEIAADSAMSASYAAARAR
;
A
#
# COMPACT_ATOMS: atom_id res chain seq x y z
N MET A 1 -30.74 3.29 -27.61
CA MET A 1 -31.44 4.53 -27.21
C MET A 1 -30.35 5.49 -26.70
N ARG A 2 -29.57 6.17 -27.55
CA ARG A 2 -29.82 7.48 -28.16
C ARG A 2 -30.64 8.48 -27.31
N VAL A 3 -29.90 9.46 -26.76
CA VAL A 3 -30.05 10.92 -26.97
C VAL A 3 -30.65 11.79 -25.85
N LEU A 4 -29.81 12.78 -25.47
CA LEU A 4 -30.06 14.18 -25.02
C LEU A 4 -30.75 14.48 -23.67
N TRP A 5 -30.04 15.26 -22.83
CA TRP A 5 -30.34 16.69 -22.60
C TRP A 5 -29.18 17.36 -21.81
N CYS A 6 -28.44 18.29 -22.42
CA CYS A 6 -28.56 19.75 -22.27
C CYS A 6 -28.40 20.29 -20.84
N GLY A 7 -27.18 20.73 -20.52
CA GLY A 7 -26.89 21.64 -19.42
C GLY A 7 -25.73 22.55 -19.81
N ALA A 8 -26.06 23.59 -20.58
CA ALA A 8 -25.12 24.56 -21.11
C ALA A 8 -24.53 25.47 -20.02
N ALA A 9 -23.22 25.66 -20.14
CA ALA A 9 -22.47 26.90 -19.93
C ALA A 9 -22.75 27.76 -18.69
N LEU A 10 -21.72 27.93 -17.85
CA LEU A 10 -21.26 29.28 -17.54
C LEU A 10 -19.73 29.31 -17.39
N LEU A 11 -19.09 29.94 -18.37
CA LEU A 11 -17.71 30.40 -18.35
C LEU A 11 -17.58 31.51 -17.30
N LEU A 12 -16.63 31.39 -16.37
CA LEU A 12 -15.95 32.57 -15.82
C LEU A 12 -14.44 32.35 -15.91
N ALA A 13 -13.83 33.08 -16.84
CA ALA A 13 -12.40 33.21 -16.98
C ALA A 13 -11.86 34.18 -15.90
N ALA A 14 -10.90 33.71 -15.11
CA ALA A 14 -9.97 34.58 -14.39
C ALA A 14 -8.57 34.31 -14.93
N ALA A 15 -8.08 35.26 -15.70
CA ALA A 15 -6.73 35.31 -16.22
C ALA A 15 -5.74 35.49 -15.06
N GLY A 16 -4.81 34.54 -14.94
CA GLY A 16 -3.60 34.67 -14.13
C GLY A 16 -2.46 33.95 -14.84
N CYS A 17 -1.70 34.69 -15.66
CA CYS A 17 -0.42 34.22 -16.20
C CYS A 17 0.58 34.02 -15.05
N GLY A 18 0.60 32.83 -14.47
CA GLY A 18 1.69 32.31 -13.64
C GLY A 18 2.52 31.33 -14.45
N ARG A 19 3.53 31.85 -15.13
CA ARG A 19 4.54 31.10 -15.84
C ARG A 19 5.45 30.40 -14.82
N GLY A 20 5.43 29.07 -14.78
CA GLY A 20 6.33 28.28 -13.95
C GLY A 20 5.96 26.81 -14.05
N GLY A 21 6.67 26.07 -14.89
CA GLY A 21 6.51 24.64 -14.96
C GLY A 21 7.15 23.99 -13.75
N GLU A 22 6.36 23.22 -13.01
CA GLU A 22 6.85 22.11 -12.21
C GLU A 22 5.79 21.02 -12.31
N LYS A 23 6.13 19.96 -13.02
CA LYS A 23 5.41 18.69 -12.90
C LYS A 23 5.77 18.16 -11.53
N THR A 24 5.08 18.65 -10.51
CA THR A 24 5.06 17.96 -9.22
C THR A 24 4.18 16.74 -9.45
N ASP A 25 4.80 15.68 -9.94
CA ASP A 25 4.35 14.32 -9.71
C ASP A 25 4.46 14.10 -8.19
N THR A 26 3.51 14.69 -7.46
CA THR A 26 3.28 14.35 -6.07
C THR A 26 2.70 12.96 -6.11
N THR A 27 3.57 11.97 -6.27
CA THR A 27 3.28 10.62 -5.79
C THR A 27 3.01 10.79 -4.31
N VAL A 28 1.73 10.94 -3.95
CA VAL A 28 1.27 10.83 -2.57
C VAL A 28 1.58 9.40 -2.21
N ALA A 29 2.76 9.16 -1.65
CA ALA A 29 3.08 7.91 -0.99
C ALA A 29 2.04 7.78 0.12
N VAL A 30 0.99 6.99 -0.14
CA VAL A 30 0.05 6.58 0.89
C VAL A 30 0.92 5.87 1.91
N ALA A 31 1.18 6.54 3.03
CA ALA A 31 1.92 5.95 4.13
C ALA A 31 1.09 4.73 4.60
N THR A 32 1.55 3.55 4.23
CA THR A 32 0.93 2.29 4.63
C THR A 32 0.92 2.24 6.15
N SER A 33 -0.26 2.03 6.74
CA SER A 33 -0.37 2.06 8.20
C SER A 33 0.41 0.91 8.83
N ALA A 34 0.74 1.04 10.11
CA ALA A 34 1.37 -0.04 10.88
C ALA A 34 0.55 -1.35 10.84
N ALA A 35 -0.78 -1.22 10.88
CA ALA A 35 -1.70 -2.35 10.79
C ALA A 35 -1.64 -3.02 9.41
N ASP A 36 -1.62 -2.23 8.33
CA ASP A 36 -1.50 -2.76 6.96
C ASP A 36 -0.18 -3.51 6.75
N ARG A 37 0.94 -2.98 7.29
CA ARG A 37 2.24 -3.66 7.25
C ARG A 37 2.21 -4.99 7.99
N ALA A 38 1.61 -5.03 9.19
CA ALA A 38 1.43 -6.26 9.96
C ALA A 38 0.55 -7.29 9.23
N MET A 39 -0.53 -6.85 8.58
CA MET A 39 -1.40 -7.71 7.77
C MET A 39 -0.68 -8.27 6.53
N ALA A 40 0.08 -7.43 5.81
CA ALA A 40 0.87 -7.86 4.67
C ALA A 40 1.92 -8.91 5.09
N ALA A 41 2.58 -8.69 6.23
CA ALA A 41 3.57 -9.61 6.75
C ALA A 41 2.96 -10.98 7.15
N ALA A 42 1.73 -10.98 7.70
CA ALA A 42 1.00 -12.20 7.98
C ALA A 42 0.63 -12.97 6.71
N ALA A 43 0.25 -12.28 5.63
CA ALA A 43 -0.03 -12.92 4.35
C ALA A 43 1.22 -13.60 3.77
N VAL A 44 2.37 -12.93 3.82
CA VAL A 44 3.67 -13.51 3.43
C VAL A 44 4.02 -14.73 4.28
N ALA A 45 3.87 -14.63 5.61
CA ALA A 45 4.13 -15.75 6.52
C ALA A 45 3.22 -16.97 6.24
N ASN A 46 1.94 -16.73 5.91
CA ASN A 46 1.01 -17.80 5.53
C ASN A 46 1.40 -18.45 4.19
N ALA A 47 1.82 -17.66 3.20
CA ALA A 47 2.29 -18.18 1.92
C ALA A 47 3.55 -19.05 2.09
N ILE A 48 4.52 -18.61 2.90
CA ILE A 48 5.72 -19.38 3.23
C ILE A 48 5.34 -20.68 3.96
N ALA A 49 4.42 -20.61 4.93
CA ALA A 49 3.96 -21.79 5.65
C ALA A 49 3.28 -22.82 4.73
N ALA A 50 2.54 -22.35 3.71
CA ALA A 50 1.89 -23.21 2.72
C ALA A 50 2.89 -23.85 1.73
N ASN A 51 4.00 -23.16 1.41
CA ASN A 51 5.05 -23.69 0.53
C ASN A 51 6.45 -23.24 0.96
N PRO A 52 7.08 -23.94 1.92
CA PRO A 52 8.39 -23.55 2.46
C PRO A 52 9.52 -23.57 1.42
N ALA A 53 9.43 -24.43 0.41
CA ALA A 53 10.43 -24.53 -0.64
C ALA A 53 10.46 -23.32 -1.57
N ALA A 54 9.41 -22.48 -1.56
CA ALA A 54 9.30 -21.27 -2.38
C ALA A 54 9.58 -19.97 -1.61
N THR A 55 10.18 -20.06 -0.41
CA THR A 55 10.38 -18.91 0.49
C THR A 55 11.05 -17.72 -0.20
N ASP A 56 12.17 -17.93 -0.91
CA ASP A 56 12.89 -16.84 -1.58
C ASP A 56 12.04 -16.15 -2.64
N SER A 57 11.27 -16.91 -3.44
CA SER A 57 10.36 -16.37 -4.44
C SER A 57 9.23 -15.58 -3.81
N ILE A 58 8.60 -16.11 -2.77
CA ILE A 58 7.48 -15.46 -2.06
C ILE A 58 7.93 -14.12 -1.45
N LEU A 59 9.12 -14.09 -0.83
CA LEU A 59 9.68 -12.88 -0.28
C LEU A 59 10.00 -11.86 -1.38
N SER A 60 10.64 -12.29 -2.46
CA SER A 60 10.98 -11.43 -3.58
C SER A 60 9.74 -10.84 -4.26
N GLU A 61 8.69 -11.63 -4.47
CA GLU A 61 7.42 -11.17 -5.05
C GLU A 61 6.70 -10.16 -4.14
N ALA A 62 6.83 -10.33 -2.82
CA ALA A 62 6.32 -9.40 -1.83
C ALA A 62 7.21 -8.16 -1.61
N GLY A 63 8.34 -8.05 -2.33
CA GLY A 63 9.28 -6.93 -2.24
C GLY A 63 10.17 -6.96 -0.99
N TYR A 64 10.33 -8.13 -0.36
CA TYR A 64 11.17 -8.32 0.81
C TYR A 64 12.45 -9.09 0.50
N THR A 65 13.51 -8.73 1.20
CA THR A 65 14.67 -9.62 1.41
C THR A 65 14.45 -10.46 2.67
N PRO A 66 15.15 -11.59 2.84
CA PRO A 66 15.07 -12.39 4.07
C PRO A 66 15.36 -11.58 5.33
N ASP A 67 16.42 -10.75 5.31
CA ASP A 67 16.76 -9.87 6.44
C ASP A 67 15.69 -8.79 6.65
N GLY A 68 15.21 -8.15 5.59
CA GLY A 68 14.18 -7.11 5.69
C GLY A 68 12.85 -7.64 6.24
N PHE A 69 12.46 -8.85 5.85
CA PHE A 69 11.29 -9.51 6.41
C PHE A 69 11.48 -9.88 7.88
N ARG A 70 12.68 -10.35 8.26
CA ARG A 70 13.01 -10.64 9.66
C ARG A 70 12.98 -9.39 10.54
N GLU A 71 13.55 -8.28 10.07
CA GLU A 71 13.48 -7.00 10.79
C GLU A 71 12.03 -6.53 10.96
N LEU A 72 11.18 -6.69 9.93
CA LEU A 72 9.75 -6.41 10.05
C LEU A 72 9.07 -7.30 11.10
N MET A 73 9.45 -8.58 11.21
CA MET A 73 8.94 -9.46 12.28
C MET A 73 9.34 -8.96 13.67
N TYR A 74 10.56 -8.44 13.84
CA TYR A 74 10.98 -7.83 15.10
C TYR A 74 10.23 -6.54 15.40
N GLU A 75 9.99 -5.68 14.40
CA GLU A 75 9.17 -4.47 14.56
C GLU A 75 7.75 -4.83 15.02
N ILE A 76 7.13 -5.82 14.37
CA ILE A 76 5.79 -6.30 14.73
C ILE A 76 5.78 -6.87 16.16
N ALA A 77 6.80 -7.64 16.54
CA ALA A 77 6.90 -8.22 17.88
C ALA A 77 7.14 -7.16 18.97
N ALA A 78 7.81 -6.05 18.64
CA ALA A 78 8.09 -4.96 19.57
C ALA A 78 6.88 -4.04 19.81
N ASP A 79 5.95 -3.95 18.85
CA ASP A 79 4.75 -3.12 18.95
C ASP A 79 3.49 -3.97 19.22
N SER A 80 2.81 -3.68 20.32
CA SER A 80 1.65 -4.49 20.75
C SER A 80 0.45 -4.39 19.81
N ALA A 81 0.26 -3.24 19.15
CA ALA A 81 -0.84 -3.05 18.20
C ALA A 81 -0.57 -3.75 16.87
N MET A 82 0.67 -3.71 16.37
CA MET A 82 1.10 -4.49 15.22
C MET A 82 1.04 -5.99 15.51
N SER A 83 1.51 -6.43 16.67
CA SER A 83 1.41 -7.83 17.11
C SER A 83 -0.03 -8.33 17.11
N ALA A 84 -0.97 -7.54 17.66
CA ALA A 84 -2.39 -7.88 17.65
C ALA A 84 -2.96 -7.96 16.22
N SER A 85 -2.58 -7.01 15.37
CA SER A 85 -3.00 -6.98 13.96
C SER A 85 -2.47 -8.18 13.17
N TYR A 86 -1.20 -8.54 13.36
CA TYR A 86 -0.56 -9.72 12.76
C TYR A 86 -1.23 -11.01 13.25
N ALA A 87 -1.46 -11.16 14.56
CA ALA A 87 -2.12 -12.33 15.12
C ALA A 87 -3.55 -12.50 14.59
N ALA A 88 -4.33 -11.42 14.54
CA ALA A 88 -5.66 -11.43 13.93
C ALA A 88 -5.61 -11.72 12.42
N ALA A 89 -4.54 -11.34 11.74
CA ALA A 89 -4.29 -11.69 10.34
C ALA A 89 -3.91 -13.16 10.13
N ARG A 90 -3.31 -13.81 11.12
CA ARG A 90 -2.91 -15.22 11.09
C ARG A 90 -3.98 -16.22 11.55
N ALA A 91 -5.06 -15.74 12.17
CA ALA A 91 -6.14 -16.57 12.71
C ALA A 91 -7.26 -16.88 11.70
N ARG A 92 -7.14 -16.43 10.46
CA ARG A 92 -8.11 -16.57 9.36
C ARG A 92 -7.54 -17.50 8.30
#